data_AF-A0A379B5E1-F1
#
_entry.id   AF-A0A379B5E1-F1
#
_cell.length_a   1.000
_cell.length_b   1.000
_cell.length_c   1.000
_cell.angle_alpha   90.00
_cell.angle_beta   90.00
_cell.angle_gamma   90.00
#
_symmetry.space_group_name_H-M   'P 1'
#
loop_
_entity.id
_entity.type
_entity.pdbx_description
1 polymer ?
#
loop_
_entity_poly.entity_id
_entity_poly.type
_entity_poly.pdbx_seq_one_letter_code
_entity_poly.pdbx_strand_id
1 'polypeptide(L)'
;MSISFFKRHRICCYVFLTPLCLFLLCSYDWIAAEIITPFRCEMWKGKEVEVFLTPQEWRSLSGVNESLEDTEWSSYSTIEGEPETDPFFIKNQGLYQPKMDFDNNRHSLISVNSKYPNLNFYAYLNPTTILGHNTYILYDQKLKSKILQYNRIVGYYRMPFFGVTKRIECNDIGQGYFDLIENYLN
;
A
#
# COMPACT_ATOMS: atom_id res chain seq x y z
N MET A 1 -24.19 -54.31 -20.30
CA MET A 1 -23.43 -53.21 -19.67
C MET A 1 -24.36 -52.50 -18.69
N SER A 2 -24.10 -52.59 -17.39
CA SER A 2 -25.09 -52.28 -16.34
C SER A 2 -25.34 -50.77 -16.20
N ILE A 3 -26.61 -50.36 -16.32
CA ILE A 3 -27.13 -49.01 -16.03
C ILE A 3 -26.80 -48.57 -14.58
N SER A 4 -26.58 -49.52 -13.66
CA SER A 4 -26.25 -49.23 -12.26
C SER A 4 -24.85 -48.63 -12.08
N PHE A 5 -23.90 -48.96 -12.95
CA PHE A 5 -22.53 -48.44 -12.88
C PHE A 5 -22.48 -46.95 -13.23
N PHE A 6 -23.22 -46.54 -14.26
CA PHE A 6 -23.34 -45.14 -14.68
C PHE A 6 -24.07 -44.25 -13.65
N LYS A 7 -25.12 -44.76 -12.98
CA LYS A 7 -25.80 -44.02 -11.90
C LYS A 7 -24.90 -43.81 -10.68
N ARG A 8 -24.13 -44.84 -10.29
CA ARG A 8 -23.21 -44.77 -9.16
C ARG A 8 -22.04 -43.80 -9.42
N HIS A 9 -21.50 -43.80 -10.64
CA HIS A 9 -20.49 -42.83 -11.07
C HIS A 9 -21.02 -41.40 -11.16
N ARG A 10 -22.25 -41.19 -11.66
CA ARG A 10 -22.89 -39.85 -11.69
C ARG A 10 -23.10 -39.27 -10.30
N ILE A 11 -23.53 -40.09 -9.34
CA ILE A 11 -23.69 -39.67 -7.95
C ILE A 11 -22.34 -39.36 -7.32
N CYS A 12 -21.32 -40.20 -7.53
CA CYS A 12 -19.97 -39.95 -7.03
C CYS A 12 -19.37 -38.65 -7.63
N CYS A 13 -19.52 -38.44 -8.94
CA CYS A 13 -19.07 -37.23 -9.60
C CYS A 13 -19.82 -35.99 -9.10
N TYR A 14 -21.15 -36.01 -8.98
CA TYR A 14 -21.90 -34.86 -8.44
C TYR A 14 -21.60 -34.60 -6.94
N VAL A 15 -21.42 -35.65 -6.14
CA VAL A 15 -21.20 -35.50 -4.69
C VAL A 15 -19.77 -35.04 -4.38
N PHE A 16 -18.78 -35.36 -5.23
CA PHE A 16 -17.39 -34.96 -4.98
C PHE A 16 -16.90 -33.81 -5.88
N LEU A 17 -17.21 -33.80 -7.18
CA LEU A 17 -16.79 -32.71 -8.07
C LEU A 17 -17.58 -31.43 -7.82
N THR A 18 -18.88 -31.49 -7.52
CA THR A 18 -19.66 -30.25 -7.32
C THR A 18 -19.21 -29.47 -6.08
N PRO A 19 -19.02 -30.09 -4.90
CA PRO A 19 -18.45 -29.37 -3.75
C PRO A 19 -17.02 -28.90 -4.00
N LEU A 20 -16.21 -29.68 -4.71
CA LEU A 20 -14.85 -29.28 -5.06
C LEU A 20 -14.84 -28.05 -5.99
N CYS A 21 -15.67 -28.04 -7.04
CA CYS A 21 -15.81 -26.90 -7.94
C CYS A 21 -16.34 -25.68 -7.20
N LEU A 22 -17.34 -25.83 -6.33
CA LEU A 22 -17.85 -24.74 -5.51
C LEU A 22 -16.78 -24.19 -4.55
N PHE A 23 -16.01 -25.07 -3.91
CA PHE A 23 -14.90 -24.66 -3.05
C PHE A 23 -13.84 -23.87 -3.82
N LEU A 24 -13.45 -24.34 -5.01
CA LEU A 24 -12.48 -23.66 -5.87
C LEU A 24 -13.00 -22.30 -6.36
N LEU A 25 -14.29 -22.20 -6.71
CA LEU A 25 -14.91 -20.93 -7.12
C LEU A 25 -14.95 -19.93 -5.97
N CYS A 26 -15.36 -20.36 -4.77
CA CYS A 26 -15.41 -19.47 -3.61
C CYS A 26 -14.00 -19.09 -3.09
N SER A 27 -13.02 -19.98 -3.25
CA SER A 27 -11.65 -19.78 -2.78
C SER A 27 -10.72 -19.23 -3.86
N TYR A 28 -11.25 -18.89 -5.05
CA TYR A 28 -10.45 -18.49 -6.20
C TYR A 28 -9.53 -17.32 -5.88
N ASP A 29 -10.06 -16.24 -5.30
CA ASP A 29 -9.28 -15.03 -4.98
C ASP A 29 -8.16 -15.33 -3.97
N TRP A 30 -8.44 -16.19 -3.00
CA TRP A 30 -7.43 -16.63 -2.03
C TRP A 30 -6.31 -17.40 -2.72
N ILE A 31 -6.65 -18.45 -3.49
CA ILE A 31 -5.67 -19.28 -4.20
C ILE A 31 -4.88 -18.41 -5.20
N ALA A 32 -5.56 -17.53 -5.92
CA ALA A 32 -4.93 -16.61 -6.87
C ALA A 32 -3.96 -15.65 -6.17
N ALA A 33 -4.34 -15.06 -5.03
CA ALA A 33 -3.45 -14.20 -4.27
C ALA A 33 -2.20 -14.95 -3.77
N GLU A 34 -2.36 -16.17 -3.24
CA GLU A 34 -1.26 -17.01 -2.74
C GLU A 34 -0.26 -17.39 -3.84
N ILE A 35 -0.75 -17.62 -5.06
CA ILE A 35 0.11 -18.00 -6.18
C ILE A 35 0.72 -16.76 -6.83
N ILE A 36 -0.08 -15.75 -7.15
CA ILE A 36 0.35 -14.62 -8.00
C ILE A 36 1.20 -13.63 -7.21
N THR A 37 0.91 -13.39 -5.93
CA THR A 37 1.63 -12.36 -5.14
C THR A 37 3.13 -12.65 -5.04
N PRO A 38 3.59 -13.87 -4.71
CA PRO A 38 5.03 -14.19 -4.72
C PRO A 38 5.71 -13.94 -6.06
N PHE A 39 5.08 -14.28 -7.19
CA PHE A 39 5.64 -13.97 -8.51
C PHE A 39 5.77 -12.46 -8.73
N ARG A 40 4.73 -11.69 -8.35
CA ARG A 40 4.77 -10.22 -8.43
C ARG A 40 5.87 -9.65 -7.54
N CYS A 41 6.08 -10.20 -6.35
CA CYS A 41 7.16 -9.80 -5.46
C CYS A 41 8.53 -9.95 -6.13
N GLU A 42 8.82 -11.10 -6.74
CA GLU A 42 10.08 -11.31 -7.46
C GLU A 42 10.21 -10.40 -8.69
N MET A 43 9.12 -10.13 -9.41
CA MET A 43 9.14 -9.20 -10.55
C MET A 43 9.45 -7.75 -10.16
N TRP A 44 9.04 -7.35 -8.96
CA TRP A 44 9.23 -6.01 -8.41
C TRP A 44 10.52 -5.83 -7.62
N LYS A 45 11.26 -6.92 -7.39
CA LYS A 45 12.51 -6.90 -6.66
C LYS A 45 13.53 -5.95 -7.32
N GLY A 46 14.02 -4.98 -6.54
CA GLY A 46 14.91 -3.92 -7.01
C GLY A 46 14.22 -2.78 -7.77
N LYS A 47 12.89 -2.76 -7.83
CA LYS A 47 12.06 -1.73 -8.48
C LYS A 47 10.99 -1.17 -7.54
N GLU A 48 11.05 -1.55 -6.26
CA GLU A 48 10.09 -1.10 -5.26
C GLU A 48 10.25 0.40 -5.00
N VAL A 49 11.48 0.91 -5.08
CA VAL A 49 11.82 2.31 -4.82
C VAL A 49 12.05 3.05 -6.14
N GLU A 50 11.33 4.15 -6.32
CA GLU A 50 11.55 5.11 -7.41
C GLU A 50 12.05 6.43 -6.81
N VAL A 51 13.26 6.81 -7.20
CA VAL A 51 13.89 8.08 -6.80
C VAL A 51 13.62 9.12 -7.87
N PHE A 52 13.02 10.24 -7.47
CA PHE A 52 12.77 11.40 -8.34
C PHE A 52 13.76 12.53 -8.07
N LEU A 53 14.16 12.69 -6.81
CA LEU A 53 15.21 13.61 -6.38
C LEU A 53 16.16 12.88 -5.44
N THR A 54 17.45 12.94 -5.73
CA THR A 54 18.48 12.55 -4.76
C THR A 54 18.45 13.51 -3.57
N PRO A 55 18.96 13.12 -2.39
CA PRO A 55 19.02 14.02 -1.24
C PRO A 55 19.80 15.30 -1.56
N GLN A 56 20.85 15.22 -2.37
CA GLN A 56 21.65 16.39 -2.80
C GLN A 56 20.84 17.34 -3.70
N GLU A 57 20.12 16.82 -4.68
CA GLU A 57 19.26 17.63 -5.55
C GLU A 57 18.12 18.29 -4.76
N TRP A 58 17.47 17.52 -3.88
CA TRP A 58 16.41 18.06 -3.02
C TRP A 58 16.94 19.17 -2.14
N ARG A 59 18.08 18.99 -1.45
CA ARG A 59 18.72 20.02 -0.61
C ARG A 59 19.03 21.29 -1.40
N SER A 60 19.60 21.14 -2.60
CA SER A 60 19.91 22.28 -3.48
C SER A 60 18.65 23.06 -3.89
N LEU A 61 17.52 22.39 -4.11
CA LEU A 61 16.27 23.02 -4.54
C LEU A 61 15.47 23.59 -3.37
N SER A 62 15.40 22.87 -2.25
CA SER A 62 14.62 23.25 -1.07
C SER A 62 15.27 24.39 -0.28
N GLY A 63 16.60 24.47 -0.34
CA GLY A 63 17.43 25.35 0.49
C GLY A 63 17.70 24.77 1.89
N VAL A 64 17.34 23.50 2.12
CA VAL A 64 17.62 22.78 3.36
C VAL A 64 19.02 22.20 3.28
N ASN A 65 19.91 22.61 4.18
CA ASN A 65 21.33 22.19 4.15
C ASN A 65 21.71 21.27 5.32
N GLU A 66 20.79 21.03 6.24
CA GLU A 66 21.01 20.21 7.44
C GLU A 66 20.40 18.81 7.27
N SER A 67 20.87 17.87 8.10
CA SER A 67 20.29 16.54 8.20
C SER A 67 18.88 16.62 8.79
N LEU A 68 18.02 15.67 8.41
CA LEU A 68 16.69 15.51 9.00
C LEU A 68 16.67 14.48 10.15
N GLU A 69 17.82 13.91 10.53
CA GLU A 69 17.91 12.83 11.53
C GLU A 69 17.35 13.24 12.90
N ASP A 70 17.52 14.51 13.28
CA ASP A 70 17.01 15.07 14.54
C ASP A 70 15.59 15.66 14.41
N THR A 71 14.92 15.44 13.29
CA THR A 71 13.56 15.94 13.07
C THR A 71 12.53 14.84 13.32
N GLU A 72 11.36 15.24 13.82
CA GLU A 72 10.26 14.32 14.10
C GLU A 72 9.23 14.33 12.97
N TRP A 73 8.54 13.21 12.79
CA TRP A 73 7.41 13.10 11.86
C TRP A 73 6.10 13.07 12.64
N SER A 74 5.32 14.14 12.50
CA SER A 74 4.00 14.23 13.12
C SER A 74 3.00 13.42 12.31
N SER A 75 2.40 12.40 12.92
CA SER A 75 1.39 11.56 12.28
C SER A 75 0.09 12.33 12.05
N TYR A 76 -0.43 12.29 10.83
CA TYR A 76 -1.69 12.92 10.46
C TYR A 76 -2.83 11.91 10.59
N SER A 77 -3.66 12.04 11.62
CA SER A 77 -4.76 11.12 11.91
C SER A 77 -6.09 11.87 11.98
N THR A 78 -6.60 12.33 10.84
CA THR A 78 -7.94 12.95 10.78
C THR A 78 -9.03 11.96 10.39
N ILE A 79 -10.16 12.03 11.08
CA ILE A 79 -11.41 11.39 10.67
C ILE A 79 -12.02 12.23 9.54
N GLU A 80 -12.41 11.58 8.45
CA GLU A 80 -13.02 12.29 7.32
C GLU A 80 -14.32 12.98 7.74
N GLY A 81 -14.40 14.30 7.50
CA GLY A 81 -15.55 15.14 7.88
C GLY A 81 -15.41 15.83 9.24
N GLU A 82 -14.37 15.52 10.02
CA GLU A 82 -14.07 16.22 11.27
C GLU A 82 -12.99 17.28 11.07
N PRO A 83 -13.08 18.43 11.77
CA PRO A 83 -12.03 19.44 11.72
C PRO A 83 -10.75 18.93 12.39
N GLU A 84 -9.61 19.34 11.87
CA GLU A 84 -8.32 19.11 12.52
C GLU A 84 -8.26 19.80 13.88
N THR A 85 -7.77 19.08 14.90
CA THR A 85 -7.70 19.55 16.29
C THR A 85 -6.28 19.67 16.82
N ASP A 86 -5.30 19.06 16.15
CA ASP A 86 -3.92 19.14 16.55
C ASP A 86 -3.34 20.54 16.28
N PRO A 87 -2.79 21.21 17.30
CA PRO A 87 -2.21 22.55 17.15
C PRO A 87 -1.10 22.65 16.10
N PHE A 88 -0.30 21.60 15.91
CA PHE A 88 0.76 21.57 14.90
C PHE A 88 0.17 21.67 13.50
N PHE A 89 -0.85 20.86 13.22
CA PHE A 89 -1.52 20.84 11.92
C PHE A 89 -2.32 22.12 11.68
N ILE A 90 -3.05 22.62 12.69
CA ILE A 90 -3.76 23.91 12.60
C ILE A 90 -2.81 25.06 12.29
N LYS A 91 -1.66 25.14 12.96
CA LYS A 91 -0.67 26.21 12.75
C LYS A 91 -0.05 26.17 11.35
N ASN A 92 0.11 24.99 10.78
CA ASN A 92 0.79 24.78 9.50
C ASN A 92 -0.16 24.57 8.32
N GLN A 93 -1.43 24.96 8.46
CA GLN A 93 -2.41 24.89 7.37
C GLN A 93 -1.89 25.60 6.11
N GLY A 94 -2.07 24.94 4.95
CA GLY A 94 -1.61 25.43 3.66
C GLY A 94 -0.19 25.03 3.29
N LEU A 95 0.61 24.48 4.22
CA LEU A 95 1.94 23.93 3.93
C LEU A 95 1.90 22.44 3.55
N TYR A 96 0.74 21.80 3.71
CA TYR A 96 0.47 20.43 3.31
C TYR A 96 -0.97 20.33 2.76
N GLN A 97 -1.29 19.21 2.12
CA GLN A 97 -2.65 18.91 1.69
C GLN A 97 -3.10 17.57 2.31
N PRO A 98 -4.30 17.47 2.91
CA PRO A 98 -4.75 16.19 3.48
C PRO A 98 -4.91 15.06 2.45
N LYS A 99 -5.16 15.42 1.19
CA LYS A 99 -5.33 14.49 0.05
C LYS A 99 -4.60 15.05 -1.16
N MET A 100 -3.91 14.19 -1.89
CA MET A 100 -3.22 14.52 -3.13
C MET A 100 -3.41 13.42 -4.16
N ASP A 101 -3.64 13.78 -5.41
CA ASP A 101 -3.77 12.82 -6.50
C ASP A 101 -2.40 12.65 -7.18
N PHE A 102 -1.88 11.42 -7.17
CA PHE A 102 -0.65 11.02 -7.86
C PHE A 102 -0.95 9.85 -8.79
N ASP A 103 -0.55 9.95 -10.06
CA ASP A 103 -0.71 8.85 -11.04
C ASP A 103 -2.16 8.33 -11.11
N ASN A 104 -3.13 9.25 -11.04
CA ASN A 104 -4.59 9.01 -10.97
C ASN A 104 -5.11 8.31 -9.70
N ASN A 105 -4.26 8.12 -8.70
CA ASN A 105 -4.62 7.55 -7.40
C ASN A 105 -4.63 8.63 -6.31
N ARG A 106 -5.71 8.67 -5.54
CA ARG A 106 -5.85 9.59 -4.42
C ARG A 106 -5.12 9.08 -3.18
N HIS A 107 -4.02 9.73 -2.86
CA HIS A 107 -3.25 9.45 -1.65
C HIS A 107 -3.74 10.31 -0.48
N SER A 108 -3.63 9.76 0.72
CA SER A 108 -3.92 10.45 1.97
C SER A 108 -2.62 10.84 2.64
N LEU A 109 -2.59 12.04 3.21
CA LEU A 109 -1.50 12.45 4.08
C LEU A 109 -1.44 11.51 5.30
N ILE A 110 -0.24 11.05 5.63
CA ILE A 110 0.01 10.17 6.78
C ILE A 110 0.97 10.77 7.79
N SER A 111 1.92 11.60 7.36
CA SER A 111 2.78 12.35 8.28
C SER A 111 3.35 13.61 7.65
N VAL A 112 3.78 14.53 8.50
CA VAL A 112 4.41 15.80 8.13
C VAL A 112 5.65 15.99 8.99
N ASN A 113 6.75 16.43 8.39
CA ASN A 113 7.97 16.71 9.15
C ASN A 113 7.76 17.94 10.05
N SER A 114 8.13 17.82 11.33
CA SER A 114 7.85 18.82 12.36
C SER A 114 8.65 20.12 12.17
N LYS A 115 9.86 20.02 11.60
CA LYS A 115 10.73 21.16 11.32
C LYS A 115 10.47 21.76 9.93
N TYR A 116 10.12 20.92 8.95
CA TYR A 116 9.80 21.33 7.58
C TYR A 116 8.40 20.90 7.18
N PRO A 117 7.35 21.66 7.54
CA PRO A 117 5.96 21.23 7.31
C PRO A 117 5.55 21.09 5.83
N ASN A 118 6.38 21.56 4.89
CA ASN A 118 6.20 21.33 3.46
C ASN A 118 6.64 19.92 3.03
N LEU A 119 7.43 19.23 3.86
CA LEU A 119 7.85 17.86 3.61
C LEU A 119 6.80 16.91 4.19
N ASN A 120 6.18 16.16 3.31
CA ASN A 120 4.96 15.41 3.60
C ASN A 120 5.11 13.97 3.14
N PHE A 121 4.50 13.08 3.91
CA PHE A 121 4.40 11.68 3.55
C PHE A 121 2.96 11.33 3.21
N TYR A 122 2.74 10.77 2.03
CA TYR A 122 1.44 10.36 1.51
C TYR A 122 1.39 8.85 1.31
N ALA A 123 0.22 8.25 1.58
CA ALA A 123 -0.05 6.85 1.29
C ALA A 123 -1.33 6.67 0.48
N TYR A 124 -1.27 5.79 -0.51
CA TYR A 124 -2.43 5.21 -1.15
C TYR A 124 -2.44 3.72 -0.81
N LEU A 125 -3.51 3.31 -0.14
CA LEU A 125 -3.76 1.91 0.20
C LEU A 125 -4.80 1.42 -0.80
N ASN A 126 -4.46 0.41 -1.60
CA ASN A 126 -5.40 -0.22 -2.52
C ASN A 126 -5.76 -1.65 -2.05
N PRO A 127 -6.57 -1.79 -0.99
CA PRO A 127 -6.84 -3.08 -0.36
C PRO A 127 -7.80 -3.98 -1.15
N THR A 128 -8.15 -3.63 -2.38
CA THR A 128 -9.38 -4.15 -3.00
C THR A 128 -9.18 -5.29 -3.98
N THR A 129 -7.94 -5.58 -4.40
CA THR A 129 -7.71 -6.58 -5.45
C THR A 129 -6.60 -7.58 -5.11
N ILE A 130 -6.70 -8.77 -5.69
CA ILE A 130 -5.64 -9.80 -5.68
C ILE A 130 -4.33 -9.29 -6.30
N LEU A 131 -4.41 -8.22 -7.12
CA LEU A 131 -3.27 -7.54 -7.73
C LEU A 131 -2.95 -6.20 -7.05
N GLY A 132 -3.32 -6.05 -5.78
CA GLY A 132 -3.12 -4.81 -5.03
C GLY A 132 -1.67 -4.31 -5.02
N HIS A 133 -1.54 -3.01 -4.79
CA HIS A 133 -0.28 -2.33 -4.56
C HIS A 133 -0.55 -1.11 -3.67
N ASN A 134 0.26 -0.91 -2.65
CA ASN A 134 0.21 0.32 -1.87
C ASN A 134 1.37 1.20 -2.32
N THR A 135 1.12 2.49 -2.42
CA THR A 135 2.12 3.47 -2.83
C THR A 135 2.32 4.50 -1.73
N TYR A 136 3.57 4.78 -1.45
CA TYR A 136 4.03 5.62 -0.36
C TYR A 136 4.95 6.68 -0.96
N ILE A 137 4.62 7.96 -0.79
CA ILE A 137 5.28 9.06 -1.51
C ILE A 137 5.80 10.09 -0.52
N LEU A 138 7.11 10.31 -0.56
CA LEU A 138 7.75 11.47 0.04
C LEU A 138 7.64 12.65 -0.93
N TYR A 139 7.04 13.74 -0.47
CA TYR A 139 6.70 14.88 -1.30
C TYR A 139 7.08 16.19 -0.64
N ASP A 140 7.62 17.11 -1.43
CA ASP A 140 7.84 18.50 -0.99
C ASP A 140 6.79 19.41 -1.62
N GLN A 141 5.90 19.93 -0.77
CA GLN A 141 4.79 20.80 -1.14
C GLN A 141 5.25 22.16 -1.66
N LYS A 142 6.39 22.66 -1.18
CA LYS A 142 6.96 23.94 -1.62
C LYS A 142 7.56 23.79 -3.03
N LEU A 143 8.27 22.69 -3.28
CA LEU A 143 8.84 22.37 -4.59
C LEU A 143 7.83 21.75 -5.57
N LYS A 144 6.64 21.38 -5.07
CA LYS A 144 5.61 20.64 -5.80
C LYS A 144 6.11 19.37 -6.47
N SER A 145 7.06 18.68 -5.84
CA SER A 145 7.80 17.59 -6.46
C SER A 145 7.79 16.32 -5.60
N LYS A 146 7.61 15.17 -6.26
CA LYS A 146 7.90 13.86 -5.63
C LYS A 146 9.41 13.78 -5.40
N ILE A 147 9.80 13.27 -4.24
CA ILE A 147 11.21 13.01 -3.89
C ILE A 147 11.49 11.52 -4.07
N LEU A 148 10.63 10.70 -3.46
CA LEU A 148 10.76 9.26 -3.39
C LEU A 148 9.36 8.64 -3.46
N GLN A 149 9.24 7.50 -4.13
CA GLN A 149 8.07 6.64 -4.06
C GLN A 149 8.48 5.22 -3.73
N TYR A 150 7.77 4.60 -2.80
CA TYR A 150 7.88 3.19 -2.50
C TYR A 150 6.60 2.46 -2.88
N ASN A 151 6.74 1.40 -3.66
CA ASN A 151 5.68 0.55 -4.16
C ASN A 151 5.70 -0.77 -3.39
N ARG A 152 4.72 -0.94 -2.48
CA ARG A 152 4.55 -2.17 -1.71
C ARG A 152 3.55 -3.09 -2.41
N ILE A 153 4.04 -4.21 -2.92
CA ILE A 153 3.19 -5.22 -3.57
C ILE A 153 2.45 -6.05 -2.53
N VAL A 154 1.13 -6.10 -2.66
CA VAL A 154 0.24 -6.81 -1.73
C VAL A 154 -0.88 -7.49 -2.50
N GLY A 155 -1.16 -8.76 -2.23
CA GLY A 155 -2.34 -9.46 -2.72
C GLY A 155 -3.43 -9.43 -1.67
N TYR A 156 -4.55 -8.77 -1.94
CA TYR A 156 -5.70 -8.76 -1.05
C TYR A 156 -6.74 -9.77 -1.50
N TYR A 157 -7.29 -10.52 -0.55
CA TYR A 157 -8.36 -11.47 -0.83
C TYR A 157 -9.35 -11.51 0.34
N ARG A 158 -10.58 -11.90 0.04
CA ARG A 158 -11.59 -12.15 1.07
C ARG A 158 -11.61 -13.64 1.37
N MET A 159 -11.47 -13.98 2.65
CA MET A 159 -11.59 -15.38 3.09
C MET A 159 -12.95 -15.93 2.66
N PRO A 160 -12.98 -17.08 1.94
CA PRO A 160 -14.24 -17.75 1.67
C PRO A 160 -14.88 -18.10 3.02
N PHE A 161 -16.19 -17.92 3.14
CA PHE A 161 -17.02 -18.21 4.33
C PHE A 161 -16.97 -17.21 5.50
N PHE A 162 -15.84 -16.57 5.80
CA PHE A 162 -15.75 -15.61 6.92
C PHE A 162 -15.91 -14.16 6.48
N GLY A 163 -15.71 -13.87 5.20
CA GLY A 163 -15.82 -12.52 4.68
C GLY A 163 -14.74 -11.55 5.19
N VAL A 164 -13.73 -12.05 5.92
CA VAL A 164 -12.61 -11.28 6.45
C VAL A 164 -11.60 -11.03 5.33
N THR A 165 -11.21 -9.77 5.13
CA THR A 165 -10.12 -9.43 4.22
C THR A 165 -8.78 -9.86 4.81
N LYS A 166 -8.01 -10.60 4.03
CA LYS A 166 -6.64 -11.00 4.31
C LYS A 166 -5.73 -10.45 3.23
N ARG A 167 -4.43 -10.41 3.53
CA ARG A 167 -3.41 -9.91 2.64
C ARG A 167 -2.19 -10.81 2.64
N ILE A 168 -1.54 -10.88 1.50
CA ILE A 168 -0.24 -11.52 1.29
C ILE A 168 0.70 -10.41 0.84
N GLU A 169 1.85 -10.33 1.46
CA GLU A 169 2.84 -9.29 1.17
C GLU A 169 4.19 -9.93 0.86
N CYS A 170 4.96 -9.26 0.02
CA CYS A 170 6.38 -9.58 -0.15
C CYS A 170 7.08 -9.43 1.20
N ASN A 171 8.04 -10.31 1.51
CA ASN A 171 8.84 -10.42 2.74
C ASN A 171 8.51 -9.39 3.83
N ASP A 172 8.29 -9.88 5.06
CA ASP A 172 7.84 -9.20 6.29
C ASP A 172 8.71 -7.99 6.75
N ILE A 173 8.99 -7.07 5.84
CA ILE A 173 9.55 -5.76 6.08
C ILE A 173 8.38 -4.97 6.68
N GLY A 174 8.22 -5.08 8.00
CA GLY A 174 7.16 -4.43 8.78
C GLY A 174 7.17 -2.90 8.62
N GLN A 175 7.63 -2.16 9.64
CA GLN A 175 7.78 -0.69 9.58
C GLN A 175 8.90 -0.22 8.64
N GLY A 176 9.72 -1.12 8.08
CA GLY A 176 10.95 -0.74 7.36
C GLY A 176 10.77 0.15 6.12
N TYR A 177 9.55 0.29 5.58
CA TYR A 177 9.28 1.27 4.50
C TYR A 177 9.06 2.69 5.03
N PHE A 178 8.49 2.84 6.24
CA PHE A 178 8.45 4.13 6.93
C PHE A 178 9.89 4.55 7.23
N ASP A 179 10.68 3.66 7.83
CA ASP A 179 12.09 3.93 8.12
C ASP A 179 12.88 4.28 6.84
N LEU A 180 12.66 3.57 5.73
CA LEU A 180 13.32 3.87 4.46
C LEU A 180 12.98 5.27 3.95
N ILE A 181 11.71 5.67 4.04
CA ILE A 181 11.25 6.97 3.53
C ILE A 181 11.68 8.11 4.45
N GLU A 182 11.53 7.94 5.76
CA GLU A 182 11.92 8.94 6.77
C GLU A 182 13.43 9.16 6.79
N ASN A 183 14.23 8.10 6.62
CA ASN A 183 15.69 8.20 6.60
C ASN A 183 16.28 8.56 5.23
N TYR A 184 15.50 8.59 4.15
CA TYR A 184 16.03 8.83 2.81
C TYR A 184 16.75 10.18 2.68
N LEU A 185 16.27 11.20 3.39
CA LEU A 185 16.80 12.56 3.37
C LEU A 185 17.77 12.88 4.52
N ASN A 186 18.12 11.89 5.34
CA ASN A 186 19.17 12.03 6.36
C ASN A 186 20.55 12.07 5.70
#